data_AF-A0A4Q0I1J7-F1
#
_entry.id   AF-A0A4Q0I1J7-F1
#
_cell.length_a   1.000
_cell.length_b   1.000
_cell.length_c   1.000
_cell.angle_alpha   90.00
_cell.angle_beta   90.00
_cell.angle_gamma   90.00
#
_symmetry.space_group_name_H-M   'P 1'
#
loop_
_entity.id
_entity.type
_entity.pdbx_description
1 polymer ?
#
loop_
_entity_poly.entity_id
_entity_poly.type
_entity_poly.pdbx_seq_one_letter_code
_entity_poly.pdbx_strand_id
1 'polypeptide(L)'
;MKRVAGCLLTAAVVFSVTTSAFASKAPIQNEIYNKPIGQIIHPKHVESLIEKEEVAKIKALYEADIAKLEESLKALHEEIKALGKVKPVDEEAMAELKKEDKELHDKLKAKRDELNKAIERAKMVLRYGEEATTQIETAQAKFAAEESKIKERIEAIKAEIAALLAAETVDEDAVAKLREEEKALHDELKTKRDELKNQIDRIKLIAEYGKDVIVQIEEQQALFEKKIIALEEKKNEVKAKLKELRAAKPVDKDAVEELMKEEKILNDQIRLEKETLANIINEILYAAIAN
;
A
#
# COMPACT_ATOMS: atom_id res chain seq x y z
N MET A 1 36.92 11.60 -32.23
CA MET A 1 36.44 10.26 -32.64
C MET A 1 36.96 9.22 -31.66
N LYS A 2 36.03 8.48 -31.03
CA LYS A 2 36.13 7.10 -30.50
C LYS A 2 37.15 6.85 -29.36
N ARG A 3 36.87 6.09 -28.29
CA ARG A 3 35.70 5.36 -27.77
C ARG A 3 36.04 4.98 -26.32
N VAL A 4 35.05 5.02 -25.44
CA VAL A 4 35.08 4.47 -24.08
C VAL A 4 34.80 2.95 -24.15
N ALA A 5 35.56 2.16 -23.41
CA ALA A 5 35.26 0.77 -23.00
C ALA A 5 35.94 0.58 -21.63
N GLY A 6 35.31 0.16 -20.54
CA GLY A 6 34.16 -0.73 -20.38
C GLY A 6 34.65 -2.13 -20.04
N CYS A 7 34.89 -2.42 -18.76
CA CYS A 7 35.05 -3.78 -18.24
C CYS A 7 34.57 -3.89 -16.78
N LEU A 8 33.40 -4.52 -16.67
CA LEU A 8 32.76 -5.26 -15.59
C LEU A 8 33.68 -5.71 -14.43
N LEU A 9 33.29 -5.35 -13.20
CA LEU A 9 33.72 -6.01 -11.97
C LEU A 9 32.51 -6.74 -11.36
N THR A 10 32.42 -8.04 -11.66
CA THR A 10 31.53 -9.01 -11.03
C THR A 10 32.07 -9.35 -9.64
N ALA A 11 31.42 -8.85 -8.58
CA ALA A 11 31.70 -9.27 -7.22
C ALA A 11 30.82 -10.48 -6.86
N ALA A 12 31.40 -11.67 -6.91
CA ALA A 12 30.80 -12.87 -6.33
C ALA A 12 31.03 -12.86 -4.80
N VAL A 13 29.96 -12.75 -4.02
CA VAL A 13 30.01 -12.93 -2.56
C VAL A 13 29.75 -14.41 -2.26
N VAL A 14 30.83 -15.13 -1.93
CA VAL A 14 30.78 -16.50 -1.40
C VAL A 14 30.56 -16.40 0.11
N PHE A 15 29.39 -16.80 0.60
CA PHE A 15 29.17 -17.02 2.04
C PHE A 15 29.77 -18.36 2.44
N SER A 16 30.93 -18.33 3.12
CA SER A 16 31.47 -19.48 3.82
C SER A 16 30.84 -19.57 5.21
N VAL A 17 30.05 -20.63 5.44
CA VAL A 17 29.58 -20.98 6.79
C VAL A 17 30.74 -21.69 7.49
N THR A 18 31.44 -20.98 8.37
CA THR A 18 32.42 -21.60 9.28
C THR A 18 31.75 -21.83 10.63
N THR A 19 31.61 -23.10 11.00
CA THR A 19 31.16 -23.57 12.30
C THR A 19 32.30 -23.41 13.32
N SER A 20 32.28 -22.34 14.09
CA SER A 20 33.13 -22.21 15.29
C SER A 20 32.36 -22.64 16.53
N ALA A 21 32.68 -23.84 17.01
CA ALA A 21 32.36 -24.32 18.33
C ALA A 21 33.12 -23.49 19.39
N PHE A 22 32.39 -22.92 20.35
CA PHE A 22 32.98 -22.43 21.60
C PHE A 22 32.23 -23.03 22.79
N ALA A 23 32.93 -23.93 23.48
CA ALA A 23 32.61 -24.33 24.83
C ALA A 23 33.12 -23.27 25.82
N SER A 24 32.25 -22.72 26.66
CA SER A 24 32.65 -22.21 27.98
C SER A 24 31.48 -22.16 28.97
N LYS A 25 31.58 -23.01 30.00
CA LYS A 25 31.20 -22.83 31.42
C LYS A 25 29.79 -22.28 31.79
N ALA A 26 28.93 -23.18 32.28
CA ALA A 26 27.74 -22.88 33.10
C ALA A 26 28.14 -22.38 34.52
N PRO A 27 27.28 -21.69 35.32
CA PRO A 27 25.89 -22.06 35.70
C PRO A 27 24.88 -20.89 35.52
N ILE A 28 23.58 -21.07 35.30
CA ILE A 28 22.55 -21.60 36.20
C ILE A 28 21.45 -22.24 35.33
N GLN A 29 21.30 -23.55 35.43
CA GLN A 29 20.17 -24.30 34.87
C GLN A 29 19.13 -24.48 35.97
N ASN A 30 17.90 -24.09 35.68
CA ASN A 30 16.60 -24.52 36.22
C ASN A 30 15.65 -23.37 35.87
N GLU A 31 15.03 -23.30 34.69
CA GLU A 31 13.71 -23.93 34.44
C GLU A 31 13.34 -23.95 32.94
N ILE A 32 14.28 -23.65 32.02
CA ILE A 32 13.96 -23.50 30.58
C ILE A 32 14.03 -24.83 29.80
N TYR A 33 14.63 -25.88 30.38
CA TYR A 33 15.02 -27.10 29.67
C TYR A 33 13.94 -28.21 29.59
N ASN A 34 12.65 -27.89 29.50
CA ASN A 34 11.60 -28.91 29.32
C ASN A 34 10.49 -28.52 28.33
N LYS A 35 10.75 -27.61 27.38
CA LYS A 35 9.86 -27.41 26.23
C LYS A 35 10.54 -27.89 24.94
N PRO A 36 9.83 -28.60 24.05
CA PRO A 36 10.39 -28.96 22.75
C PRO A 36 10.83 -27.68 22.01
N ILE A 37 11.97 -27.72 21.33
CA ILE A 37 12.61 -26.56 20.68
C ILE A 37 11.63 -25.79 19.76
N GLY A 38 10.66 -26.49 19.14
CA GLY A 38 9.60 -25.89 18.33
C GLY A 38 8.58 -25.00 19.08
N GLN A 39 8.52 -25.04 20.42
CA GLN A 39 7.74 -24.12 21.25
C GLN A 39 8.54 -22.92 21.78
N ILE A 40 9.87 -22.95 21.67
CA ILE A 40 10.76 -21.94 22.29
C ILE A 40 11.01 -20.76 21.34
N ILE A 41 10.91 -20.96 20.03
CA ILE A 41 11.20 -19.94 19.02
C ILE A 41 10.08 -19.94 17.97
N HIS A 42 9.06 -19.10 18.18
CA HIS A 42 8.02 -18.88 17.18
C HIS A 42 8.63 -18.11 15.97
N PRO A 43 8.37 -18.47 14.70
CA PRO A 43 8.92 -17.78 13.52
C PRO A 43 8.73 -16.26 13.54
N LYS A 44 7.52 -15.80 13.88
CA LYS A 44 7.22 -14.37 14.10
C LYS A 44 8.12 -13.69 15.15
N HIS A 45 8.57 -14.42 16.18
CA HIS A 45 9.48 -13.88 17.18
C HIS A 45 10.89 -13.67 16.60
N VAL A 46 11.37 -14.61 15.79
CA VAL A 46 12.66 -14.48 15.08
C VAL A 46 12.61 -13.33 14.07
N GLU A 47 11.54 -13.25 13.27
CA GLU A 47 11.30 -12.14 12.35
C GLU A 47 11.32 -10.79 13.09
N SER A 48 10.68 -10.70 14.26
CA SER A 48 10.69 -9.47 15.07
C SER A 48 12.06 -9.09 15.63
N LEU A 49 12.94 -10.08 15.88
CA LEU A 49 14.30 -9.83 16.35
C LEU A 49 15.18 -9.35 15.20
N ILE A 50 15.08 -10.02 14.04
CA ILE A 50 15.78 -9.61 12.82
C ILE A 50 15.34 -8.21 12.39
N GLU A 51 14.04 -7.91 12.42
CA GLU A 51 13.52 -6.56 12.14
C GLU A 51 14.12 -5.52 13.07
N LYS A 52 14.17 -5.78 14.38
CA LYS A 52 14.78 -4.84 15.34
C LYS A 52 16.26 -4.61 15.06
N GLU A 53 17.01 -5.66 14.73
CA GLU A 53 18.43 -5.55 14.40
C GLU A 53 18.65 -4.76 13.11
N GLU A 54 17.92 -5.06 12.04
CA GLU A 54 18.02 -4.33 10.77
C GLU A 54 17.61 -2.85 10.93
N VAL A 55 16.53 -2.58 11.65
CA VAL A 55 16.12 -1.20 11.97
C VAL A 55 17.19 -0.47 12.78
N ALA A 56 17.84 -1.14 13.73
CA ALA A 56 18.92 -0.54 14.52
C ALA A 56 20.14 -0.22 13.65
N LYS A 57 20.54 -1.13 12.74
CA LYS A 57 21.62 -0.89 11.77
C LYS A 57 21.32 0.33 10.90
N ILE A 58 20.10 0.42 10.36
CA ILE A 58 19.70 1.56 9.53
C ILE A 58 19.71 2.85 10.35
N LYS A 59 19.17 2.87 11.57
CA LYS A 59 19.22 4.05 12.43
C LYS A 59 20.65 4.52 12.69
N ALA A 60 21.56 3.60 12.99
CA ALA A 60 22.96 3.92 13.22
C ALA A 60 23.64 4.60 12.01
N LEU A 61 23.22 4.28 10.78
CA LEU A 61 23.74 4.93 9.56
C LEU A 61 23.34 6.40 9.43
N TYR A 62 22.17 6.79 9.97
CA TYR A 62 21.63 8.15 9.86
C TYR A 62 21.83 8.99 11.13
N GLU A 63 22.12 8.35 12.26
CA GLU A 63 22.19 8.97 13.58
C GLU A 63 23.21 10.12 13.63
N ALA A 64 24.41 9.92 13.09
CA ALA A 64 25.46 10.95 13.10
C ALA A 64 25.08 12.20 12.29
N ASP A 65 24.42 12.02 11.14
CA ASP A 65 24.02 13.14 10.27
C ASP A 65 22.84 13.91 10.86
N ILE A 66 21.86 13.19 11.44
CA ILE A 66 20.73 13.81 12.15
C ILE A 66 21.22 14.58 13.38
N ALA A 67 22.14 14.00 14.17
CA ALA A 67 22.69 14.65 15.35
C ALA A 67 23.41 15.96 15.01
N LYS A 68 24.22 15.98 13.94
CA LYS A 68 24.87 17.21 13.46
C LYS A 68 23.87 18.31 13.12
N LEU A 69 22.80 17.98 12.39
CA LEU A 69 21.76 18.95 12.02
C LEU A 69 20.99 19.46 13.24
N GLU A 70 20.71 18.61 14.23
CA GLU A 70 20.08 19.00 15.48
C GLU A 70 20.97 19.92 16.34
N GLU A 71 22.27 19.67 16.37
CA GLU A 71 23.25 20.55 17.03
C GLU A 71 23.33 21.91 16.34
N SER A 72 23.39 21.95 15.01
CA SER A 72 23.37 23.21 14.25
C SER A 72 22.09 24.02 14.51
N LEU A 73 20.91 23.38 14.54
CA LEU A 73 19.65 24.06 14.87
C LEU A 73 19.65 24.61 16.30
N LYS A 74 20.19 23.86 17.27
CA LYS A 74 20.29 24.35 18.66
C LYS A 74 21.20 25.57 18.76
N ALA A 75 22.34 25.55 18.08
CA ALA A 75 23.26 26.70 18.06
C ALA A 75 22.57 27.93 17.45
N LEU A 76 21.91 27.76 16.31
CA LEU A 76 21.20 28.82 15.61
C LEU A 76 20.04 29.39 16.45
N HIS A 77 19.26 28.55 17.15
CA HIS A 77 18.23 29.00 18.08
C HIS A 77 18.78 29.88 19.21
N GLU A 78 19.95 29.56 19.76
CA GLU A 78 20.59 30.39 20.78
C GLU A 78 21.10 31.71 20.20
N GLU A 79 21.60 31.72 18.95
CA GLU A 79 21.96 32.95 18.23
C GLU A 79 20.74 33.86 18.01
N ILE A 80 19.64 33.32 17.48
CA ILE A 80 18.36 34.05 17.32
C ILE A 80 17.90 34.64 18.65
N LYS A 81 17.99 33.86 19.73
CA LYS A 81 17.58 34.29 21.07
C LYS A 81 18.50 35.34 21.65
N ALA A 82 19.80 35.28 21.38
CA ALA A 82 20.77 36.30 21.79
C ALA A 82 20.51 37.61 21.05
N LEU A 83 20.32 37.54 19.73
CA LEU A 83 20.09 38.69 18.87
C LEU A 83 18.75 39.38 19.20
N GLY A 84 17.70 38.61 19.50
CA GLY A 84 16.41 39.14 19.96
C GLY A 84 16.42 39.81 21.34
N LYS A 85 17.46 39.60 22.16
CA LYS A 85 17.63 40.29 23.45
C LYS A 85 18.30 41.67 23.31
N VAL A 86 19.00 41.92 22.20
CA VAL A 86 19.65 43.20 21.93
C VAL A 86 18.59 44.21 21.47
N LYS A 87 18.63 45.45 22.02
CA LYS A 87 17.72 46.54 21.63
C LYS A 87 18.51 47.74 21.10
N PRO A 88 18.15 48.30 19.92
CA PRO A 88 17.11 47.82 18.99
C PRO A 88 17.48 46.45 18.38
N VAL A 89 16.47 45.66 18.03
CA VAL A 89 16.67 44.38 17.34
C VAL A 89 17.06 44.68 15.90
N ASP A 90 18.14 44.06 15.43
CA ASP A 90 18.50 44.08 14.01
C ASP A 90 17.54 43.15 13.23
N GLU A 91 16.57 43.76 12.55
CA GLU A 91 15.55 43.03 11.81
C GLU A 91 16.12 42.29 10.58
N GLU A 92 17.17 42.82 9.95
CA GLU A 92 17.79 42.20 8.78
C GLU A 92 18.55 40.93 9.19
N ALA A 93 19.39 41.03 10.23
CA ALA A 93 20.11 39.87 10.78
C ALA A 93 19.14 38.81 11.35
N MET A 94 18.04 39.23 12.00
CA MET A 94 17.00 38.29 12.45
C MET A 94 16.28 37.60 11.30
N ALA A 95 16.04 38.28 10.18
CA ALA A 95 15.40 37.68 9.01
C ALA A 95 16.32 36.66 8.32
N GLU A 96 17.62 36.91 8.27
CA GLU A 96 18.62 35.98 7.72
C GLU A 96 18.71 34.71 8.58
N LEU A 97 18.88 34.83 9.90
CA LEU A 97 18.91 33.68 10.80
C LEU A 97 17.61 32.86 10.75
N LYS A 98 16.43 33.51 10.63
CA LYS A 98 15.16 32.78 10.47
C LYS A 98 15.06 32.01 9.15
N LYS A 99 15.69 32.49 8.08
CA LYS A 99 15.75 31.74 6.81
C LYS A 99 16.65 30.53 6.97
N GLU A 100 17.82 30.70 7.57
CA GLU A 100 18.76 29.60 7.82
C GLU A 100 18.16 28.54 8.77
N ASP A 101 17.43 28.97 9.81
CA ASP A 101 16.66 28.10 10.69
C ASP A 101 15.70 27.20 9.90
N LYS A 102 14.91 27.81 9.01
CA LYS A 102 13.95 27.10 8.17
C LYS A 102 14.66 26.12 7.23
N GLU A 103 15.75 26.54 6.60
CA GLU A 103 16.53 25.67 5.70
C GLU A 103 17.14 24.46 6.42
N LEU A 104 17.68 24.66 7.62
CA LEU A 104 18.20 23.57 8.45
C LEU A 104 17.06 22.65 8.92
N HIS A 105 15.91 23.21 9.28
CA HIS A 105 14.73 22.43 9.65
C HIS A 105 14.24 21.55 8.49
N ASP A 106 14.18 22.11 7.28
CA ASP A 106 13.79 21.38 6.06
C ASP A 106 14.79 20.27 5.73
N LYS A 107 16.10 20.52 5.88
CA LYS A 107 17.16 19.50 5.74
C LYS A 107 17.04 18.38 6.78
N LEU A 108 16.80 18.71 8.04
CA LEU A 108 16.61 17.73 9.12
C LEU A 108 15.37 16.86 8.86
N LYS A 109 14.27 17.49 8.43
CA LYS A 109 13.05 16.78 8.04
C LYS A 109 13.32 15.82 6.88
N ALA A 110 13.98 16.28 5.82
CA ALA A 110 14.34 15.44 4.68
C ALA A 110 15.18 14.21 5.11
N LYS A 111 16.17 14.40 5.99
CA LYS A 111 16.99 13.30 6.53
C LYS A 111 16.19 12.29 7.36
N ARG A 112 15.24 12.76 8.18
CA ARG A 112 14.33 11.88 8.93
C ARG A 112 13.37 11.13 7.99
N ASP A 113 12.91 11.77 6.93
CA ASP A 113 12.05 11.13 5.93
C ASP A 113 12.83 10.06 5.13
N GLU A 114 14.10 10.31 4.78
CA GLU A 114 15.00 9.31 4.19
C GLU A 114 15.18 8.09 5.11
N LEU A 115 15.48 8.33 6.40
CA LEU A 115 15.59 7.28 7.40
C LEU A 115 14.31 6.44 7.50
N ASN A 116 13.15 7.10 7.59
CA ASN A 116 11.86 6.41 7.67
C ASN A 116 11.59 5.56 6.42
N LYS A 117 11.89 6.08 5.22
CA LYS A 117 11.77 5.31 3.98
C LYS A 117 12.68 4.08 3.95
N ALA A 118 13.92 4.23 4.39
CA ALA A 118 14.87 3.12 4.47
C ALA A 118 14.39 2.02 5.44
N ILE A 119 13.86 2.42 6.60
CA ILE A 119 13.27 1.51 7.59
C ILE A 119 12.06 0.78 7.00
N GLU A 120 11.12 1.49 6.40
CA GLU A 120 9.91 0.87 5.83
C GLU A 120 10.26 -0.07 4.67
N ARG A 121 11.22 0.29 3.81
CA ARG A 121 11.74 -0.62 2.79
C ARG A 121 12.32 -1.89 3.41
N ALA A 122 13.19 -1.77 4.42
CA ALA A 122 13.80 -2.94 5.06
C ALA A 122 12.75 -3.88 5.68
N LYS A 123 11.70 -3.32 6.30
CA LYS A 123 10.56 -4.11 6.79
C LYS A 123 9.82 -4.82 5.66
N MET A 124 9.59 -4.14 4.53
CA MET A 124 8.96 -4.78 3.37
C MET A 124 9.83 -5.91 2.80
N VAL A 125 11.15 -5.72 2.71
CA VAL A 125 12.10 -6.74 2.25
C VAL A 125 12.12 -7.94 3.19
N LEU A 126 12.11 -7.71 4.50
CA LEU A 126 12.06 -8.80 5.49
C LEU A 126 10.74 -9.57 5.40
N ARG A 127 9.62 -8.88 5.14
CA ARG A 127 8.29 -9.50 5.13
C ARG A 127 7.93 -10.18 3.81
N TYR A 128 8.33 -9.60 2.68
CA TYR A 128 7.89 -10.02 1.34
C TYR A 128 9.05 -10.34 0.39
N GLY A 129 10.29 -10.12 0.80
CA GLY A 129 11.47 -10.29 -0.04
C GLY A 129 11.82 -9.07 -0.91
N GLU A 130 13.05 -9.07 -1.43
CA GLU A 130 13.59 -7.98 -2.26
C GLU A 130 12.82 -7.84 -3.59
N GLU A 131 12.46 -8.96 -4.21
CA GLU A 131 11.77 -8.97 -5.50
C GLU A 131 10.38 -8.30 -5.39
N ALA A 132 9.56 -8.72 -4.43
CA ALA A 132 8.25 -8.15 -4.21
C ALA A 132 8.34 -6.66 -3.83
N THR A 133 9.30 -6.30 -2.96
CA THR A 133 9.53 -4.90 -2.59
C THR A 133 9.88 -4.05 -3.79
N THR A 134 10.78 -4.54 -4.66
CA THR A 134 11.18 -3.84 -5.90
C THR A 134 10.00 -3.68 -6.87
N GLN A 135 9.15 -4.71 -7.00
CA GLN A 135 7.95 -4.63 -7.83
C GLN A 135 6.95 -3.59 -7.30
N ILE A 136 6.75 -3.54 -5.98
CA ILE A 136 5.90 -2.53 -5.33
C ILE A 136 6.45 -1.12 -5.55
N GLU A 137 7.73 -0.89 -5.31
CA GLU A 137 8.38 0.41 -5.53
C GLU A 137 8.25 0.85 -7.00
N THR A 138 8.43 -0.07 -7.94
CA THR A 138 8.27 0.19 -9.37
C THR A 138 6.83 0.59 -9.72
N ALA A 139 5.83 -0.09 -9.16
CA ALA A 139 4.43 0.23 -9.39
C ALA A 139 4.07 1.61 -8.80
N GLN A 140 4.52 1.90 -7.59
CA GLN A 140 4.34 3.20 -6.94
C GLN A 140 5.00 4.34 -7.72
N ALA A 141 6.22 4.14 -8.22
CA ALA A 141 6.94 5.14 -9.00
C ALA A 141 6.23 5.45 -10.33
N LYS A 142 5.73 4.41 -11.03
CA LYS A 142 4.92 4.59 -12.24
C LYS A 142 3.65 5.38 -11.95
N PHE A 143 2.91 5.01 -10.91
CA PHE A 143 1.70 5.73 -10.52
C PHE A 143 1.99 7.17 -10.11
N ALA A 144 3.06 7.46 -9.37
CA ALA A 144 3.42 8.82 -8.99
C ALA A 144 3.67 9.72 -10.21
N ALA A 145 4.30 9.18 -11.26
CA ALA A 145 4.52 9.90 -12.51
C ALA A 145 3.21 10.18 -13.26
N GLU A 146 2.26 9.24 -13.24
CA GLU A 146 0.92 9.44 -13.81
C GLU A 146 0.06 10.40 -12.99
N GLU A 147 0.11 10.28 -11.66
CA GLU A 147 -0.64 11.12 -10.72
C GLU A 147 -0.21 12.58 -10.85
N SER A 148 1.09 12.86 -11.01
CA SER A 148 1.59 14.23 -11.25
C SER A 148 0.97 14.84 -12.50
N LYS A 149 0.95 14.10 -13.62
CA LYS A 149 0.37 14.58 -14.88
C LYS A 149 -1.12 14.87 -14.76
N ILE A 150 -1.88 14.02 -14.05
CA ILE A 150 -3.30 14.24 -13.83
C ILE A 150 -3.52 15.45 -12.91
N LYS A 151 -2.73 15.60 -11.86
CA LYS A 151 -2.80 16.77 -10.96
C LYS A 151 -2.47 18.07 -11.68
N GLU A 152 -1.46 18.09 -12.54
CA GLU A 152 -1.12 19.24 -13.39
C GLU A 152 -2.30 19.65 -14.28
N ARG A 153 -2.99 18.68 -14.89
CA ARG A 153 -4.21 18.94 -15.68
C ARG A 153 -5.35 19.49 -14.83
N ILE A 154 -5.57 18.94 -13.63
CA ILE A 154 -6.59 19.42 -12.70
C ILE A 154 -6.30 20.88 -12.30
N GLU A 155 -5.06 21.22 -11.98
CA GLU A 155 -4.69 22.59 -11.64
C GLU A 155 -4.84 23.56 -12.83
N ALA A 156 -4.53 23.13 -14.05
CA ALA A 156 -4.80 23.91 -15.26
C ALA A 156 -6.31 24.20 -15.43
N ILE A 157 -7.16 23.18 -15.30
CA ILE A 157 -8.62 23.33 -15.39
C ILE A 157 -9.13 24.28 -14.28
N LYS A 158 -8.64 24.16 -13.06
CA LYS A 158 -9.01 25.08 -11.96
C LYS A 158 -8.63 26.52 -12.27
N ALA A 159 -7.46 26.75 -12.86
CA ALA A 159 -7.04 28.08 -13.27
C ALA A 159 -7.93 28.63 -14.40
N GLU A 160 -8.31 27.80 -15.37
CA GLU A 160 -9.26 28.18 -16.42
C GLU A 160 -10.64 28.52 -15.86
N ILE A 161 -11.17 27.71 -14.94
CA ILE A 161 -12.44 28.00 -14.25
C ILE A 161 -12.35 29.33 -13.49
N ALA A 162 -11.26 29.56 -12.75
CA ALA A 162 -11.07 30.81 -12.01
C ALA A 162 -11.02 32.03 -12.94
N ALA A 163 -10.38 31.91 -14.11
CA ALA A 163 -10.33 32.96 -15.12
C ALA A 163 -11.72 33.26 -15.71
N LEU A 164 -12.51 32.22 -16.02
CA LEU A 164 -13.88 32.38 -16.52
C LEU A 164 -14.82 33.03 -15.49
N LEU A 165 -14.66 32.67 -14.21
CA LEU A 165 -15.44 33.27 -13.12
C LEU A 165 -15.05 34.73 -12.83
N ALA A 166 -13.82 35.13 -13.17
CA ALA A 166 -13.35 36.50 -13.01
C ALA A 166 -13.70 37.42 -14.19
N ALA A 167 -14.25 36.86 -15.28
CA ALA A 167 -14.69 37.63 -16.44
C ALA A 167 -15.93 38.48 -16.12
N GLU A 168 -16.07 39.62 -16.79
CA GLU A 168 -17.21 40.55 -16.62
C GLU A 168 -18.56 39.88 -16.93
N THR A 169 -18.56 38.95 -17.87
CA THR A 169 -19.68 38.05 -18.18
C THR A 169 -19.21 36.61 -18.01
N VAL A 170 -19.80 35.89 -17.05
CA VAL A 170 -19.49 34.48 -16.79
C VAL A 170 -20.18 33.60 -17.83
N ASP A 171 -19.40 32.78 -18.53
CA ASP A 171 -19.92 31.70 -19.38
C ASP A 171 -20.20 30.46 -18.51
N GLU A 172 -21.43 30.37 -17.99
CA GLU A 172 -21.85 29.29 -17.10
C GLU A 172 -21.75 27.91 -17.77
N ASP A 173 -21.98 27.83 -19.09
CA ASP A 173 -21.90 26.57 -19.85
C ASP A 173 -20.45 26.10 -20.00
N ALA A 174 -19.51 27.02 -20.24
CA ALA A 174 -18.08 26.71 -20.28
C ALA A 174 -17.55 26.29 -18.89
N VAL A 175 -17.97 26.98 -17.82
CA VAL A 175 -17.61 26.61 -16.44
C VAL A 175 -18.17 25.24 -16.09
N ALA A 176 -19.42 24.94 -16.45
CA ALA A 176 -20.03 23.63 -16.19
C ALA A 176 -19.27 22.49 -16.86
N LYS A 177 -18.88 22.64 -18.14
CA LYS A 177 -18.07 21.64 -18.86
C LYS A 177 -16.72 21.39 -18.20
N LEU A 178 -16.00 22.47 -17.84
CA LEU A 178 -14.70 22.34 -17.15
C LEU A 178 -14.84 21.66 -15.77
N ARG A 179 -15.95 21.90 -15.05
CA ARG A 179 -16.24 21.21 -13.78
C ARG A 179 -16.51 19.72 -13.97
N GLU A 180 -17.18 19.33 -15.04
CA GLU A 180 -17.37 17.93 -15.39
C GLU A 180 -16.03 17.26 -15.76
N GLU A 181 -15.17 17.95 -16.51
CA GLU A 181 -13.82 17.47 -16.83
C GLU A 181 -12.94 17.33 -15.58
N GLU A 182 -12.95 18.32 -14.67
CA GLU A 182 -12.25 18.26 -13.38
C GLU A 182 -12.70 17.02 -12.57
N LYS A 183 -14.02 16.77 -12.51
CA LYS A 183 -14.59 15.61 -11.83
C LYS A 183 -14.18 14.30 -12.49
N ALA A 184 -14.21 14.22 -13.81
CA ALA A 184 -13.80 13.03 -14.56
C ALA A 184 -12.33 12.67 -14.29
N LEU A 185 -11.43 13.66 -14.20
CA LEU A 185 -10.03 13.43 -13.83
C LEU A 185 -9.86 12.97 -12.38
N HIS A 186 -10.68 13.46 -11.46
CA HIS A 186 -10.70 12.96 -10.08
C HIS A 186 -11.16 11.49 -9.98
N ASP A 187 -12.20 11.13 -10.73
CA ASP A 187 -12.70 9.75 -10.82
C ASP A 187 -11.69 8.82 -11.51
N GLU A 188 -10.98 9.29 -12.54
CA GLU A 188 -9.85 8.58 -13.16
C GLU A 188 -8.74 8.31 -12.14
N LEU A 189 -8.32 9.34 -11.38
CA LEU A 189 -7.26 9.22 -10.37
C LEU A 189 -7.66 8.23 -9.28
N LYS A 190 -8.92 8.25 -8.86
CA LYS A 190 -9.45 7.26 -7.90
C LYS A 190 -9.35 5.84 -8.46
N THR A 191 -9.80 5.63 -9.69
CA THR A 191 -9.76 4.31 -10.36
C THR A 191 -8.32 3.79 -10.44
N LYS A 192 -7.37 4.61 -10.90
CA LYS A 192 -5.95 4.24 -10.96
C LYS A 192 -5.34 3.95 -9.59
N ARG A 193 -5.78 4.65 -8.54
CA ARG A 193 -5.32 4.39 -7.17
C ARG A 193 -5.82 3.04 -6.67
N ASP A 194 -7.08 2.70 -6.97
CA ASP A 194 -7.66 1.41 -6.62
C ASP A 194 -6.98 0.26 -7.39
N GLU A 195 -6.66 0.47 -8.68
CA GLU A 195 -5.86 -0.46 -9.48
C GLU A 195 -4.46 -0.68 -8.91
N LEU A 196 -3.75 0.40 -8.55
CA LEU A 196 -2.44 0.29 -7.90
C LEU A 196 -2.53 -0.50 -6.60
N LYS A 197 -3.54 -0.23 -5.77
CA LYS A 197 -3.75 -0.94 -4.51
C LYS A 197 -3.94 -2.44 -4.76
N ASN A 198 -4.81 -2.80 -5.69
CA ASN A 198 -5.06 -4.20 -6.06
C ASN A 198 -3.78 -4.88 -6.59
N GLN A 199 -2.99 -4.17 -7.41
CA GLN A 199 -1.71 -4.67 -7.91
C GLN A 199 -0.71 -4.92 -6.77
N ILE A 200 -0.58 -3.98 -5.83
CA ILE A 200 0.30 -4.12 -4.66
C ILE A 200 -0.14 -5.27 -3.76
N ASP A 201 -1.44 -5.39 -3.49
CA ASP A 201 -1.99 -6.46 -2.66
C ASP A 201 -1.76 -7.83 -3.30
N ARG A 202 -1.91 -7.93 -4.63
CA ARG A 202 -1.56 -9.14 -5.38
C ARG A 202 -0.08 -9.49 -5.27
N ILE A 203 0.83 -8.53 -5.39
CA ILE A 203 2.28 -8.76 -5.23
C ILE A 203 2.60 -9.31 -3.84
N LYS A 204 1.99 -8.74 -2.79
CA LYS A 204 2.17 -9.22 -1.41
C LYS A 204 1.64 -10.64 -1.22
N LEU A 205 0.46 -10.94 -1.76
CA LEU A 205 -0.12 -12.28 -1.69
C LEU A 205 0.74 -13.31 -2.42
N ILE A 206 1.32 -12.94 -3.58
CA ILE A 206 2.26 -13.81 -4.30
C ILE A 206 3.53 -14.04 -3.49
N ALA A 207 4.04 -13.02 -2.79
CA ALA A 207 5.20 -13.17 -1.93
C ALA A 207 4.93 -14.06 -0.71
N GLU A 208 3.72 -14.04 -0.17
CA GLU A 208 3.33 -14.78 1.03
C GLU A 208 2.95 -16.23 0.73
N TYR A 209 2.20 -16.48 -0.36
CA TYR A 209 1.63 -17.80 -0.67
C TYR A 209 2.19 -18.44 -1.95
N GLY A 210 2.95 -17.70 -2.74
CA GLY A 210 3.47 -18.15 -4.03
C GLY A 210 2.55 -17.87 -5.20
N LYS A 211 3.14 -17.68 -6.39
CA LYS A 211 2.43 -17.28 -7.61
C LYS A 211 1.37 -18.30 -8.04
N ASP A 212 1.72 -19.59 -8.00
CA ASP A 212 0.83 -20.65 -8.49
C ASP A 212 -0.43 -20.78 -7.64
N VAL A 213 -0.30 -20.59 -6.32
CA VAL A 213 -1.41 -20.60 -5.37
C VAL A 213 -2.37 -19.44 -5.65
N ILE A 214 -1.84 -18.23 -5.86
CA ILE A 214 -2.67 -17.06 -6.19
C ILE A 214 -3.37 -17.23 -7.54
N VAL A 215 -2.68 -17.76 -8.56
CA VAL A 215 -3.29 -18.05 -9.87
C VAL A 215 -4.44 -19.05 -9.74
N GLN A 216 -4.28 -20.12 -8.96
CA GLN A 216 -5.36 -21.08 -8.72
C GLN A 216 -6.57 -20.43 -8.03
N ILE A 217 -6.34 -19.55 -7.05
CA ILE A 217 -7.43 -18.81 -6.38
C ILE A 217 -8.15 -17.89 -7.38
N GLU A 218 -7.41 -17.15 -8.22
CA GLU A 218 -7.96 -16.27 -9.25
C GLU A 218 -8.83 -17.05 -10.26
N GLU A 219 -8.39 -18.23 -10.68
CA GLU A 219 -9.17 -19.11 -11.56
C GLU A 219 -10.48 -19.57 -10.92
N GLN A 220 -10.46 -19.96 -9.64
CA GLN A 220 -11.66 -20.36 -8.91
C GLN A 220 -12.63 -19.20 -8.71
N GLN A 221 -12.12 -18.00 -8.42
CA GLN A 221 -12.92 -16.79 -8.33
C GLN A 221 -13.61 -16.45 -9.66
N ALA A 222 -12.88 -16.55 -10.78
CA ALA A 222 -13.44 -16.29 -12.11
C ALA A 222 -14.51 -17.32 -12.52
N LEU A 223 -14.33 -18.60 -12.15
CA LEU A 223 -15.34 -19.63 -12.35
C LEU A 223 -16.60 -19.36 -11.51
N PHE A 224 -16.40 -18.98 -10.24
CA PHE A 224 -17.48 -18.61 -9.34
C PHE A 224 -18.27 -17.39 -9.83
N GLU A 225 -17.59 -16.33 -10.29
CA GLU A 225 -18.24 -15.13 -10.81
C GLU A 225 -19.18 -15.45 -11.99
N LYS A 226 -18.71 -16.26 -12.94
CA LYS A 226 -19.56 -16.73 -14.06
C LYS A 226 -20.80 -17.48 -13.59
N LYS A 227 -20.66 -18.36 -12.59
CA LYS A 227 -21.79 -19.10 -12.02
C LYS A 227 -22.78 -18.17 -11.31
N ILE A 228 -22.28 -17.20 -10.54
CA ILE A 228 -23.13 -16.24 -9.82
C ILE A 228 -23.91 -15.36 -10.78
N ILE A 229 -23.29 -14.84 -11.84
CA ILE A 229 -23.97 -14.05 -12.87
C ILE A 229 -25.14 -14.86 -13.45
N ALA A 230 -24.91 -16.10 -13.85
CA ALA A 230 -25.95 -16.96 -14.40
C ALA A 230 -27.09 -17.26 -13.40
N LEU A 231 -26.79 -17.39 -12.10
CA LEU A 231 -27.81 -17.59 -11.06
C LEU A 231 -28.58 -16.29 -10.76
N GLU A 232 -27.91 -15.15 -10.77
CA GLU A 232 -28.52 -13.83 -10.56
C GLU A 232 -29.43 -13.44 -11.72
N GLU A 233 -29.06 -13.76 -12.96
CA GLU A 233 -29.91 -13.61 -14.14
C GLU A 233 -31.22 -14.40 -14.00
N LYS A 234 -31.14 -15.70 -13.70
CA LYS A 234 -32.33 -16.54 -13.44
C LYS A 234 -33.20 -15.99 -12.31
N LYS A 235 -32.57 -15.53 -11.24
CA LYS A 235 -33.28 -14.92 -10.10
C LYS A 235 -34.00 -13.64 -10.51
N ASN A 236 -33.39 -12.82 -11.36
CA ASN A 236 -34.02 -11.59 -11.87
C ASN A 236 -35.20 -11.90 -12.79
N GLU A 237 -35.12 -12.95 -13.62
CA GLU A 237 -36.24 -13.43 -14.42
C GLU A 237 -37.42 -13.91 -13.55
N VAL A 238 -37.15 -14.70 -12.51
CA VAL A 238 -38.19 -15.16 -11.56
C VAL A 238 -38.84 -13.97 -10.87
N LYS A 239 -38.06 -12.97 -10.44
CA LYS A 239 -38.59 -11.73 -9.84
C LYS A 239 -39.46 -10.93 -10.81
N ALA A 240 -39.07 -10.87 -12.10
CA ALA A 240 -39.88 -10.21 -13.12
C ALA A 240 -41.22 -10.91 -13.32
N LYS A 241 -41.22 -12.26 -13.45
CA LYS A 241 -42.45 -13.07 -13.55
C LYS A 241 -43.35 -12.91 -12.32
N LEU A 242 -42.77 -12.90 -11.11
CA LEU A 242 -43.51 -12.65 -9.87
C LEU A 242 -44.19 -11.28 -9.87
N LYS A 243 -43.53 -10.25 -10.40
CA LYS A 243 -44.09 -8.90 -10.51
C LYS A 243 -45.26 -8.86 -11.50
N GLU A 244 -45.13 -9.54 -12.64
CA GLU A 244 -46.18 -9.64 -13.66
C GLU A 244 -47.42 -10.39 -13.12
N LEU A 245 -47.23 -11.55 -12.48
CA LEU A 245 -48.33 -12.33 -11.90
C LEU A 245 -49.08 -11.57 -10.80
N ARG A 246 -48.38 -10.78 -9.98
CA ARG A 246 -49.01 -9.94 -8.95
C ARG A 246 -49.75 -8.74 -9.52
N ALA A 247 -49.38 -8.28 -10.72
CA ALA A 247 -50.06 -7.18 -11.41
C ALA A 247 -51.33 -7.64 -12.13
N ALA A 248 -51.39 -8.90 -12.58
CA ALA A 248 -52.57 -9.50 -13.18
C ALA A 248 -53.69 -9.70 -12.14
N LYS A 249 -54.94 -9.36 -12.50
CA LYS A 249 -56.12 -9.60 -11.65
C LYS A 249 -57.13 -10.49 -12.37
N PRO A 250 -57.63 -11.56 -11.72
CA PRO A 250 -57.29 -12.02 -10.36
C PRO A 250 -55.85 -12.58 -10.27
N VAL A 251 -55.22 -12.42 -9.12
CA VAL A 251 -53.86 -12.95 -8.88
C VAL A 251 -53.93 -14.46 -8.77
N ASP A 252 -53.13 -15.16 -9.57
CA ASP A 252 -52.91 -16.60 -9.43
C ASP A 252 -51.98 -16.86 -8.23
N LYS A 253 -52.57 -17.27 -7.11
CA LYS A 253 -51.84 -17.49 -5.86
C LYS A 253 -50.92 -18.70 -5.94
N ASP A 254 -51.32 -19.73 -6.67
CA ASP A 254 -50.57 -20.99 -6.77
C ASP A 254 -49.30 -20.77 -7.59
N ALA A 255 -49.42 -20.09 -8.74
CA ALA A 255 -48.27 -19.71 -9.56
C ALA A 255 -47.30 -18.75 -8.83
N VAL A 256 -47.82 -17.83 -8.00
CA VAL A 256 -46.98 -16.97 -7.15
C VAL A 256 -46.24 -17.79 -6.09
N GLU A 257 -46.87 -18.78 -5.48
CA GLU A 257 -46.22 -19.63 -4.48
C GLU A 257 -45.12 -20.50 -5.09
N GLU A 258 -45.33 -21.05 -6.29
CA GLU A 258 -44.31 -21.81 -7.02
C GLU A 258 -43.08 -20.97 -7.36
N LEU A 259 -43.26 -19.77 -7.91
CA LEU A 259 -42.14 -18.88 -8.22
C LEU A 259 -41.43 -18.36 -6.96
N MET A 260 -42.13 -18.18 -5.83
CA MET A 260 -41.47 -17.86 -4.55
C MET A 260 -40.60 -19.02 -4.05
N LYS A 261 -41.03 -20.28 -4.25
CA LYS A 261 -40.20 -21.46 -3.96
C LYS A 261 -38.96 -21.50 -4.86
N GLU A 262 -39.12 -21.21 -6.14
CA GLU A 262 -38.01 -21.13 -7.11
C GLU A 262 -37.00 -20.02 -6.72
N GLU A 263 -37.48 -18.83 -6.35
CA GLU A 263 -36.61 -17.74 -5.86
C GLU A 263 -35.83 -18.16 -4.62
N LYS A 264 -36.47 -18.87 -3.67
CA LYS A 264 -35.81 -19.40 -2.48
C LYS A 264 -34.72 -20.40 -2.83
N ILE A 265 -34.99 -21.34 -3.74
CA ILE A 265 -34.02 -22.32 -4.22
C ILE A 265 -32.81 -21.63 -4.86
N LEU A 266 -33.03 -20.61 -5.69
CA LEU A 266 -31.94 -19.83 -6.31
C LEU A 266 -31.10 -19.08 -5.27
N ASN A 267 -31.73 -18.51 -4.23
CA ASN A 267 -31.01 -17.89 -3.12
C ASN A 267 -30.15 -18.90 -2.34
N ASP A 268 -30.70 -20.09 -2.08
CA ASP A 268 -29.97 -21.16 -1.39
C ASP A 268 -28.79 -21.67 -2.24
N GLN A 269 -28.96 -21.79 -3.56
CA GLN A 269 -27.88 -22.13 -4.50
C GLN A 269 -26.77 -21.07 -4.50
N ILE A 270 -27.12 -19.78 -4.58
CA ILE A 270 -26.14 -18.68 -4.51
C ILE A 270 -25.35 -18.73 -3.21
N ARG A 271 -26.00 -19.01 -2.07
CA ARG A 271 -25.31 -19.16 -0.78
C ARG A 271 -24.36 -20.37 -0.80
N LEU A 272 -24.82 -21.51 -1.31
CA LEU A 272 -24.02 -22.74 -1.34
C LEU A 272 -22.79 -22.59 -2.23
N GLU A 273 -22.89 -21.92 -3.38
CA GLU A 273 -21.74 -21.63 -4.24
C GLU A 273 -20.72 -20.71 -3.52
N LYS A 274 -21.18 -19.74 -2.71
CA LYS A 274 -20.30 -18.88 -1.90
C LYS A 274 -19.52 -19.69 -0.86
N GLU A 275 -20.22 -20.57 -0.15
CA GLU A 275 -19.60 -21.48 0.83
C GLU A 275 -18.62 -22.43 0.16
N THR A 276 -18.97 -22.94 -1.03
CA THR A 276 -18.11 -23.84 -1.82
C THR A 276 -16.82 -23.14 -2.24
N LEU A 277 -16.90 -21.91 -2.76
CA LEU A 277 -15.70 -21.13 -3.10
C LEU A 277 -14.80 -20.91 -1.88
N ALA A 278 -15.39 -20.54 -0.73
CA ALA A 278 -14.63 -20.31 0.50
C ALA A 278 -13.89 -21.58 0.95
N ASN A 279 -14.53 -22.75 0.86
CA ASN A 279 -13.90 -24.02 1.18
C ASN A 279 -12.76 -24.36 0.22
N ILE A 280 -12.96 -24.19 -1.10
CA ILE A 280 -11.91 -24.43 -2.11
C ILE A 280 -10.69 -23.53 -1.87
N ILE A 281 -10.92 -22.23 -1.61
CA ILE A 281 -9.82 -21.29 -1.33
C ILE A 281 -9.07 -21.71 -0.05
N ASN A 282 -9.79 -22.09 1.01
CA ASN A 282 -9.15 -22.56 2.24
C ASN A 282 -8.32 -23.82 1.98
N GLU A 283 -8.82 -24.79 1.22
CA GLU A 283 -8.08 -26.00 0.86
C GLU A 283 -6.79 -25.68 0.08
N ILE A 284 -6.86 -24.77 -0.89
CA ILE A 284 -5.70 -24.30 -1.67
C ILE A 284 -4.66 -23.67 -0.73
N LEU A 285 -5.08 -22.78 0.18
CA LEU A 285 -4.18 -22.12 1.14
C LEU A 285 -3.58 -23.11 2.15
N TYR A 286 -4.36 -24.07 2.67
CA TYR A 286 -3.86 -25.10 3.57
C TYR A 286 -2.80 -25.98 2.89
N ALA A 287 -3.03 -26.37 1.63
CA ALA A 287 -2.06 -27.14 0.86
C ALA A 287 -0.76 -26.36 0.62
N ALA A 288 -0.83 -25.04 0.46
CA ALA A 288 0.34 -24.18 0.30
C ALA A 288 1.19 -24.07 1.59
N ILE A 289 0.54 -23.99 2.77
CA ILE A 289 1.22 -23.85 4.07
C ILE A 289 1.79 -25.19 4.57
N ALA A 290 1.20 -26.31 4.15
CA ALA A 290 1.63 -27.64 4.59
C ALA A 290 2.88 -28.18 3.87
N ASN A 291 3.33 -27.52 2.80
CA ASN A 291 4.53 -27.86 2.02
C ASN A 291 5.66 -26.86 2.27
#